data_AF-A0A936U0R8-F1
#
_entry.id   AF-A0A936U0R8-F1
#
_cell.length_a   1.000
_cell.length_b   1.000
_cell.length_c   1.000
_cell.angle_alpha   90.00
_cell.angle_beta   90.00
_cell.angle_gamma   90.00
#
_symmetry.space_group_name_H-M   'P 1'
#
loop_
_entity.id
_entity.type
_entity.pdbx_description
1 polymer ?
#
loop_
_entity_poly.entity_id
_entity_poly.type
_entity_poly.pdbx_seq_one_letter_code
_entity_poly.pdbx_strand_id
1 'polypeptide(L)'
;MLKFRNVTLVFFLLAVLTALFYSHLFVWLFLAVAYIAFITYGSSSISSGVFISARCHGNRNLKQVALTFDDGPSPASTPEVLSLLKNSGVRAAFFVIGRKVEKYPDLAFRINQDGHLIGNHSLTHADLFPLKPAAEIREELLATRGLIEKITGEPNLYFRPPFGVTNPIIARALKGLDFQVIGWSIRSFDLSRRKPDVIVGRILSRLKGGDIILLHDTSPGILPILNRLLVNLKLQGWEVVRLDKMKGFQLEKQKNTN
;
A
#
# COMPACT_ATOMS: atom_id res chain seq x y z
N MET A 1 -7.84 12.76 12.31
CA MET A 1 -7.88 11.30 12.02
C MET A 1 -8.07 10.55 13.33
N LEU A 2 -8.89 9.50 13.35
CA LEU A 2 -9.06 8.65 14.52
C LEU A 2 -7.77 7.87 14.78
N LYS A 3 -7.18 8.01 15.97
CA LYS A 3 -5.96 7.27 16.36
C LYS A 3 -6.32 6.17 17.34
N PHE A 4 -5.75 4.98 17.14
CA PHE A 4 -6.04 3.80 17.97
C PHE A 4 -6.00 4.11 19.47
N ARG A 5 -4.89 4.71 19.96
CA ARG A 5 -4.73 5.09 21.38
C ARG A 5 -5.89 5.93 21.91
N ASN A 6 -6.31 6.95 21.17
CA ASN A 6 -7.35 7.89 21.62
C ASN A 6 -8.71 7.20 21.67
N VAL A 7 -9.03 6.39 20.66
CA VAL A 7 -10.31 5.67 20.62
C VAL A 7 -10.35 4.60 21.72
N THR A 8 -9.28 3.83 21.93
CA THR A 8 -9.19 2.86 23.02
C THR A 8 -9.38 3.52 24.39
N LEU A 9 -8.80 4.70 24.63
CA LEU A 9 -9.02 5.45 25.88
C LEU A 9 -10.49 5.85 26.06
N VAL A 10 -11.16 6.32 25.01
CA VAL A 10 -12.59 6.66 25.07
C VAL A 10 -13.44 5.42 25.38
N PHE A 11 -13.21 4.30 24.69
CA PHE A 11 -13.91 3.05 24.96
C PHE A 11 -13.67 2.54 26.40
N PHE A 12 -12.44 2.67 26.90
CA PHE A 12 -12.11 2.32 28.28
C PHE A 12 -12.87 3.19 29.30
N LEU A 13 -12.89 4.51 29.10
CA LEU A 13 -13.63 5.43 29.97
C LEU A 13 -15.14 5.18 29.92
N LEU A 14 -15.69 4.90 28.74
CA LEU A 14 -17.11 4.51 28.58
C LEU A 14 -17.43 3.22 29.33
N ALA A 15 -16.57 2.20 29.20
CA ALA A 15 -16.70 0.95 29.93
C ALA A 15 -16.69 1.17 31.46
N VAL A 16 -15.75 1.96 31.98
CA VAL A 16 -15.68 2.30 33.42
C VAL A 16 -16.95 3.03 33.86
N LEU A 17 -17.40 4.03 33.09
CA LEU A 17 -18.62 4.77 33.42
C LEU A 17 -19.86 3.86 33.43
N THR A 18 -20.01 3.00 32.43
CA THR A 18 -21.14 2.05 32.40
C THR A 18 -21.05 1.04 33.54
N ALA A 19 -19.87 0.58 33.93
CA ALA A 19 -19.70 -0.29 35.10
C ALA A 19 -20.20 0.36 36.40
N LEU A 20 -20.00 1.67 36.55
CA LEU A 20 -20.38 2.42 37.75
C LEU A 20 -21.88 2.76 37.81
N PHE A 21 -22.52 3.00 36.66
CA PHE A 21 -23.88 3.57 36.61
C PHE A 21 -24.93 2.71 35.88
N TYR A 22 -24.54 1.72 35.07
CA TYR A 22 -25.43 0.93 34.20
C TYR A 22 -24.95 -0.53 34.02
N SER A 23 -25.59 -1.47 34.72
CA SER A 23 -25.17 -2.89 34.73
C SER A 23 -25.85 -3.77 33.66
N HIS A 24 -26.52 -3.20 32.67
CA HIS A 24 -27.20 -3.99 31.66
C HIS A 24 -26.22 -4.62 30.66
N LEU A 25 -26.31 -5.94 30.50
CA LEU A 25 -25.49 -6.73 29.58
C LEU A 25 -25.50 -6.20 28.13
N PHE A 26 -26.61 -5.63 27.67
CA PHE A 26 -26.73 -5.12 26.30
C PHE A 26 -25.79 -3.92 26.03
N VAL A 27 -25.50 -3.09 27.04
CA VAL A 27 -24.58 -1.95 26.89
C VAL A 27 -23.16 -2.45 26.67
N TRP A 28 -22.74 -3.45 27.44
CA TRP A 28 -21.43 -4.09 27.30
C TRP A 28 -21.26 -4.80 25.97
N LEU A 29 -22.29 -5.52 25.52
CA LEU A 29 -22.28 -6.16 24.21
C LEU A 29 -22.17 -5.12 23.09
N PHE A 30 -22.93 -4.02 23.18
CA PHE A 30 -22.86 -2.94 22.20
C PHE A 30 -21.47 -2.30 22.15
N LEU A 31 -20.88 -1.96 23.30
CA LEU A 31 -19.53 -1.39 23.38
C LEU A 31 -18.47 -2.35 22.80
N ALA A 32 -18.57 -3.65 23.11
CA ALA A 32 -17.67 -4.67 22.57
C ALA A 32 -17.78 -4.77 21.05
N VAL A 33 -19.00 -4.87 20.50
CA VAL A 33 -19.23 -4.95 19.05
C VAL A 33 -18.75 -3.69 18.34
N ALA A 34 -19.03 -2.50 18.90
CA ALA A 34 -18.58 -1.23 18.35
C ALA A 34 -17.05 -1.13 18.34
N TYR A 35 -16.37 -1.60 19.38
CA TYR A 35 -14.91 -1.61 19.46
C TYR A 35 -14.29 -2.60 18.47
N ILE A 36 -14.86 -3.81 18.34
CA ILE A 36 -14.43 -4.79 17.34
C ILE A 36 -14.61 -4.23 15.93
N ALA A 37 -15.76 -3.60 15.63
CA ALA A 37 -16.00 -2.97 14.34
C ALA A 37 -14.97 -1.86 14.05
N PHE A 38 -14.63 -1.05 15.05
CA PHE A 38 -13.58 -0.04 14.93
C PHE A 38 -12.20 -0.65 14.62
N ILE A 39 -11.79 -1.71 15.34
CA ILE A 39 -10.52 -2.40 15.09
C ILE A 39 -10.51 -3.01 13.69
N THR A 40 -11.57 -3.70 13.30
CA THR A 40 -11.70 -4.32 11.97
C THR A 40 -11.64 -3.27 10.86
N TYR A 41 -12.32 -2.14 11.03
CA TYR A 41 -12.24 -1.01 10.10
C TYR A 41 -10.83 -0.45 10.01
N GLY A 42 -10.20 -0.14 11.15
CA GLY A 42 -8.83 0.37 11.20
C GLY A 42 -7.83 -0.59 10.56
N SER A 43 -8.09 -1.89 10.68
CA SER A 43 -7.20 -2.95 10.20
C SER A 43 -7.31 -3.19 8.69
N SER A 44 -8.54 -3.23 8.19
CA SER A 44 -8.84 -3.49 6.76
C SER A 44 -8.77 -2.24 5.88
N SER A 45 -8.75 -1.04 6.47
CA SER A 45 -8.70 0.23 5.74
C SER A 45 -7.36 0.93 5.96
N ILE A 46 -6.42 0.72 5.04
CA ILE A 46 -5.09 1.36 5.06
C ILE A 46 -5.16 2.90 5.05
N SER A 47 -6.22 3.47 4.47
CA SER A 47 -6.43 4.92 4.43
C SER A 47 -7.00 5.51 5.73
N SER A 48 -7.44 4.67 6.67
CA SER A 48 -7.99 5.13 7.96
C SER A 48 -6.96 5.85 8.84
N GLY A 49 -5.69 5.44 8.73
CA GLY A 49 -4.58 5.92 9.55
C GLY A 49 -4.72 5.64 11.04
N VAL A 50 -5.56 4.68 11.43
CA VAL A 50 -5.85 4.30 12.81
C VAL A 50 -4.61 3.73 13.50
N PHE A 51 -3.97 2.75 12.86
CA PHE A 51 -2.78 2.07 13.38
C PHE A 51 -1.48 2.65 12.79
N ILE A 52 -1.47 2.92 11.49
CA ILE A 52 -0.29 3.37 10.75
C ILE A 52 -0.71 4.48 9.80
N SER A 53 0.04 5.59 9.76
CA SER A 53 -0.27 6.69 8.84
C SER A 53 0.28 6.36 7.47
N ALA A 54 -0.55 5.78 6.59
CA ALA A 54 -0.17 5.44 5.23
C ALA A 54 -0.47 6.58 4.24
N ARG A 55 0.43 6.80 3.28
CA ARG A 55 0.20 7.71 2.15
C ARG A 55 -0.62 6.99 1.10
N CYS A 56 -1.86 7.44 0.91
CA CYS A 56 -2.80 6.83 -0.03
C CYS A 56 -3.07 7.70 -1.28
N HIS A 57 -2.62 8.96 -1.27
CA HIS A 57 -2.71 9.87 -2.41
C HIS A 57 -1.70 11.03 -2.26
N GLY A 58 -1.43 11.73 -3.37
CA GLY A 58 -0.74 13.01 -3.43
C GLY A 58 -1.71 14.20 -3.43
N ASN A 59 -1.34 15.28 -4.10
CA ASN A 59 -2.12 16.51 -4.17
C ASN A 59 -3.42 16.32 -4.99
N ARG A 60 -4.57 16.54 -4.35
CA ARG A 60 -5.91 16.37 -4.95
C ARG A 60 -6.26 17.37 -6.05
N ASN A 61 -5.54 18.49 -6.11
CA ASN A 61 -5.81 19.58 -7.05
C ASN A 61 -4.99 19.48 -8.34
N LEU A 62 -4.10 18.49 -8.45
CA LEU A 62 -3.26 18.28 -9.62
C LEU A 62 -3.69 17.04 -10.37
N LYS A 63 -3.73 17.11 -11.70
CA LYS A 63 -4.13 16.00 -12.58
C LYS A 63 -3.01 14.96 -12.77
N GLN A 64 -2.41 14.57 -11.64
CA GLN A 64 -1.35 13.59 -11.53
C GLN A 64 -1.87 12.29 -10.93
N VAL A 65 -1.37 11.15 -11.40
CA VAL A 65 -1.63 9.84 -10.80
C VAL A 65 -0.34 9.02 -10.74
N ALA A 66 -0.25 8.10 -9.79
CA ALA A 66 0.84 7.14 -9.70
C ALA A 66 0.32 5.72 -9.96
N LEU A 67 0.95 5.02 -10.90
CA LEU A 67 0.73 3.58 -11.09
C LEU A 67 1.66 2.81 -10.14
N THR A 68 1.09 1.87 -9.39
CA THR A 68 1.84 1.02 -8.47
C THR A 68 1.51 -0.45 -8.68
N PHE A 69 2.52 -1.31 -8.62
CA PHE A 69 2.40 -2.75 -8.84
C PHE A 69 2.88 -3.51 -7.61
N ASP A 70 2.07 -4.42 -7.10
CA ASP A 70 2.42 -5.31 -5.99
C ASP A 70 2.75 -6.72 -6.51
N ASP A 71 3.37 -7.51 -5.64
CA ASP A 71 3.67 -8.95 -5.77
C ASP A 71 4.81 -9.35 -6.71
N GLY A 72 5.35 -8.43 -7.51
CA GLY A 72 6.46 -8.70 -8.41
C GLY A 72 7.81 -8.92 -7.73
N PRO A 73 8.90 -9.13 -8.50
CA PRO A 73 8.90 -9.32 -9.95
C PRO A 73 8.40 -10.72 -10.40
N SER A 74 7.73 -10.79 -11.55
CA SER A 74 7.19 -11.98 -12.19
C SER A 74 7.81 -12.17 -13.59
N PRO A 75 8.51 -13.29 -13.86
CA PRO A 75 9.09 -13.53 -15.19
C PRO A 75 8.03 -13.69 -16.29
N ALA A 76 6.78 -14.00 -15.92
CA ALA A 76 5.71 -14.23 -16.89
C ALA A 76 5.06 -12.94 -17.43
N SER A 77 5.31 -11.79 -16.81
CA SER A 77 4.50 -10.59 -17.07
C SER A 77 5.21 -9.26 -16.79
N THR A 78 6.13 -9.20 -15.82
CA THR A 78 6.87 -7.97 -15.54
C THR A 78 7.68 -7.46 -16.75
N PRO A 79 8.35 -8.30 -17.58
CA PRO A 79 9.06 -7.80 -18.76
C PRO A 79 8.17 -7.04 -19.75
N GLU A 80 6.95 -7.53 -19.98
CA GLU A 80 5.97 -6.92 -20.87
C GLU A 80 5.34 -5.68 -20.23
N VAL A 81 5.08 -5.70 -18.91
CA VAL A 81 4.65 -4.53 -18.15
C VAL A 81 5.68 -3.39 -18.28
N LEU A 82 6.98 -3.69 -18.08
CA LEU A 82 8.05 -2.71 -18.24
C LEU A 82 8.11 -2.18 -19.68
N SER A 83 7.91 -3.04 -20.67
CA SER A 83 7.91 -2.64 -22.07
C SER A 83 6.75 -1.69 -22.40
N LEU A 84 5.54 -1.94 -21.88
CA LEU A 84 4.38 -1.05 -22.03
C LEU A 84 4.60 0.31 -21.35
N LEU A 85 5.18 0.31 -20.15
CA LEU A 85 5.49 1.53 -19.42
C LEU A 85 6.53 2.37 -20.17
N LYS A 86 7.62 1.74 -20.63
CA LYS A 86 8.69 2.37 -21.42
C LYS A 86 8.15 2.98 -22.71
N ASN A 87 7.37 2.22 -23.49
CA ASN A 87 6.75 2.70 -24.74
C ASN A 87 5.78 3.87 -24.51
N SER A 88 5.21 3.97 -23.31
CA SER A 88 4.33 5.07 -22.92
C SER A 88 5.05 6.25 -22.28
N GLY A 89 6.37 6.16 -22.08
CA GLY A 89 7.17 7.18 -21.36
C GLY A 89 6.80 7.30 -19.88
N VAL A 90 6.24 6.26 -19.28
CA VAL A 90 5.72 6.28 -17.90
C VAL A 90 6.68 5.58 -16.94
N ARG A 91 6.93 6.21 -15.80
CA ARG A 91 7.60 5.58 -14.65
C ARG A 91 6.58 5.28 -13.55
N ALA A 92 6.77 4.18 -12.85
CA ALA A 92 5.83 3.60 -11.90
C ALA A 92 6.55 3.21 -10.60
N ALA A 93 5.83 2.68 -9.62
CA ALA A 93 6.43 2.06 -8.43
C ALA A 93 6.09 0.56 -8.35
N PHE A 94 7.04 -0.26 -7.96
CA PHE A 94 6.89 -1.70 -7.78
C PHE A 94 7.18 -2.05 -6.31
N PHE A 95 6.18 -2.52 -5.58
CA PHE A 95 6.33 -3.08 -4.25
C PHE A 95 6.62 -4.57 -4.38
N VAL A 96 7.90 -4.93 -4.26
CA VAL A 96 8.40 -6.25 -4.59
C VAL A 96 8.46 -7.16 -3.37
N ILE A 97 8.20 -8.45 -3.59
CA ILE A 97 8.38 -9.50 -2.59
C ILE A 97 9.84 -9.92 -2.58
N GLY A 98 10.51 -9.86 -1.42
CA GLY A 98 11.95 -10.12 -1.32
C GLY A 98 12.39 -11.47 -1.90
N ARG A 99 11.66 -12.57 -1.64
CA ARG A 99 11.97 -13.88 -2.22
C ARG A 99 11.92 -13.91 -3.76
N LYS A 100 11.08 -13.08 -4.39
CA LYS A 100 11.03 -12.96 -5.85
C LYS A 100 12.18 -12.13 -6.38
N VAL A 101 12.63 -11.14 -5.62
CA VAL A 101 13.86 -10.40 -5.92
C VAL A 101 15.08 -11.33 -5.88
N GLU A 102 15.19 -12.20 -4.88
CA GLU A 102 16.27 -13.21 -4.81
C GLU A 102 16.22 -14.19 -5.98
N LYS A 103 15.02 -14.60 -6.38
CA LYS A 103 14.83 -15.57 -7.47
C LYS A 103 15.03 -14.96 -8.86
N TYR A 104 14.72 -13.68 -9.03
CA TYR A 104 14.76 -12.97 -10.31
C TYR A 104 15.49 -11.62 -10.18
N PRO A 105 16.78 -11.63 -9.78
CA PRO A 105 17.53 -10.40 -9.50
C PRO A 105 17.69 -9.53 -10.74
N ASP A 106 17.90 -10.13 -11.92
CA ASP A 106 18.04 -9.40 -13.19
C ASP A 106 16.78 -8.61 -13.54
N LEU A 107 15.61 -9.16 -13.23
CA LEU A 107 14.34 -8.50 -13.50
C LEU A 107 14.12 -7.34 -12.53
N ALA A 108 14.48 -7.50 -11.25
CA ALA A 108 14.47 -6.40 -10.29
C ALA A 108 15.49 -5.30 -10.65
N PHE A 109 16.67 -5.67 -11.14
CA PHE A 109 17.66 -4.73 -11.66
C PHE A 109 17.11 -3.97 -12.87
N ARG A 110 16.43 -4.65 -13.80
CA ARG A 110 15.77 -4.01 -14.94
C ARG A 110 14.68 -3.02 -14.51
N ILE A 111 13.86 -3.35 -13.51
CA ILE A 111 12.88 -2.40 -12.94
C ILE A 111 13.59 -1.11 -12.50
N ASN A 112 14.71 -1.22 -11.79
CA ASN A 112 15.49 -0.06 -11.35
C ASN A 112 16.11 0.71 -12.54
N GLN A 113 16.73 -0.02 -13.48
CA GLN A 113 17.41 0.55 -14.64
C GLN A 113 16.46 1.33 -15.57
N ASP A 114 15.23 0.85 -15.76
CA ASP A 114 14.18 1.55 -16.51
C ASP A 114 13.63 2.80 -15.75
N GLY A 115 14.14 3.06 -14.54
CA GLY A 115 13.88 4.27 -13.76
C GLY A 115 12.62 4.20 -12.91
N HIS A 116 12.07 3.01 -12.68
CA HIS A 116 10.93 2.81 -11.78
C HIS A 116 11.38 2.88 -10.31
N LEU A 117 10.44 3.21 -9.41
CA LEU A 117 10.68 3.14 -7.98
C LEU A 117 10.49 1.71 -7.49
N ILE A 118 11.37 1.22 -6.62
CA ILE A 118 11.21 -0.08 -5.95
C ILE A 118 10.90 0.14 -4.47
N GLY A 119 9.84 -0.48 -3.98
CA GLY A 119 9.42 -0.48 -2.59
C GLY A 119 9.34 -1.90 -2.02
N ASN A 120 9.27 -2.00 -0.71
CA ASN A 120 9.21 -3.26 0.04
C ASN A 120 7.76 -3.79 0.14
N HIS A 121 7.55 -5.08 -0.15
CA HIS A 121 6.28 -5.78 0.05
C HIS A 121 6.41 -7.05 0.89
N SER A 122 7.17 -6.97 1.99
CA SER A 122 7.64 -8.09 2.82
C SER A 122 8.61 -9.03 2.10
N LEU A 123 9.11 -10.05 2.80
CA LEU A 123 10.02 -11.04 2.23
C LEU A 123 9.24 -12.17 1.57
N THR A 124 8.16 -12.62 2.22
CA THR A 124 7.46 -13.84 1.84
C THR A 124 6.04 -13.61 1.33
N HIS A 125 5.39 -12.51 1.72
CA HIS A 125 3.97 -12.27 1.51
C HIS A 125 3.11 -13.47 1.99
N ALA A 126 3.45 -14.05 3.14
CA ALA A 126 2.70 -15.16 3.71
C ALA A 126 1.25 -14.77 4.02
N ASP A 127 0.31 -15.71 3.86
CA ASP A 127 -1.12 -15.46 4.13
C ASP A 127 -1.39 -14.95 5.55
N LEU A 128 -0.63 -15.46 6.52
CA LEU A 128 -0.71 -15.05 7.92
C LEU A 128 0.25 -13.91 8.29
N PHE A 129 0.81 -13.19 7.31
CA PHE A 129 1.73 -12.07 7.55
C PHE A 129 1.21 -11.08 8.59
N PRO A 130 -0.07 -10.63 8.57
CA PRO A 130 -0.56 -9.67 9.57
C PRO A 130 -0.61 -10.20 11.00
N LEU A 131 -0.53 -11.52 11.19
CA LEU A 131 -0.61 -12.20 12.49
C LEU A 131 0.77 -12.64 13.00
N LYS A 132 1.83 -12.50 12.21
CA LYS A 132 3.19 -12.81 12.62
C LYS A 132 3.62 -11.95 13.82
N PRO A 133 4.51 -12.44 14.69
CA PRO A 133 5.16 -11.62 15.71
C PRO A 133 5.85 -10.39 15.10
N ALA A 134 5.84 -9.27 15.83
CA ALA A 134 6.44 -8.03 15.35
C ALA A 134 7.94 -8.16 15.03
N ALA A 135 8.66 -9.04 15.73
CA ALA A 135 10.07 -9.33 15.46
C ALA A 135 10.26 -10.01 14.09
N GLU A 136 9.48 -11.05 13.78
CA GLU A 136 9.52 -11.72 12.47
C GLU A 136 9.13 -10.78 11.33
N ILE A 137 8.09 -9.96 11.52
CA ILE A 137 7.73 -8.94 10.51
C ILE A 137 8.92 -8.01 10.28
N ARG A 138 9.57 -7.54 11.34
CA ARG A 138 10.74 -6.66 11.24
C ARG A 138 11.88 -7.34 10.48
N GLU A 139 12.16 -8.61 10.75
CA GLU A 139 13.17 -9.38 10.02
C GLU A 139 12.85 -9.46 8.52
N GLU A 140 11.59 -9.76 8.15
CA GLU A 140 11.17 -9.76 6.74
C GLU A 140 11.37 -8.38 6.08
N LEU A 141 11.03 -7.30 6.79
CA LEU A 141 11.22 -5.94 6.27
C LEU A 141 12.70 -5.60 6.06
N LEU A 142 13.57 -5.95 7.01
CA LEU A 142 15.00 -5.67 6.94
C LEU A 142 15.70 -6.53 5.88
N ALA A 143 15.32 -7.81 5.75
CA ALA A 143 15.84 -8.69 4.71
C ALA A 143 15.49 -8.14 3.31
N THR A 144 14.22 -7.83 3.07
CA THR A 144 13.78 -7.25 1.79
C THR A 144 14.38 -5.87 1.53
N ARG A 145 14.58 -5.04 2.57
CA ARG A 145 15.32 -3.77 2.46
C ARG A 145 16.73 -4.01 1.91
N GLY A 146 17.49 -4.92 2.52
CA GLY A 146 18.86 -5.20 2.09
C GLY A 146 18.94 -5.73 0.66
N LEU A 147 17.96 -6.51 0.20
CA LEU A 147 17.87 -6.95 -1.19
C LEU A 147 17.62 -5.79 -2.16
N ILE A 148 16.70 -4.89 -1.80
CA ILE A 148 16.36 -3.73 -2.64
C ILE A 148 17.54 -2.75 -2.70
N GLU A 149 18.18 -2.46 -1.58
CA GLU A 149 19.33 -1.55 -1.51
C GLU A 149 20.52 -2.04 -2.33
N LYS A 150 20.76 -3.36 -2.39
CA LYS A 150 21.77 -3.95 -3.28
C LYS A 150 21.49 -3.71 -4.77
N ILE A 151 20.22 -3.60 -5.15
CA ILE A 151 19.79 -3.40 -6.54
C ILE A 151 19.76 -1.91 -6.90
N THR A 152 19.27 -1.08 -5.98
CA THR A 152 19.06 0.35 -6.23
C THR A 152 20.30 1.19 -5.95
N GLY A 153 21.20 0.73 -5.07
CA GLY A 153 22.30 1.52 -4.54
C GLY A 153 21.86 2.63 -3.56
N GLU A 154 20.57 2.67 -3.22
CA GLU A 154 19.94 3.75 -2.44
C GLU A 154 19.06 3.17 -1.33
N PRO A 155 18.96 3.83 -0.15
CA PRO A 155 18.14 3.36 0.96
C PRO A 155 16.69 3.07 0.58
N ASN A 156 16.14 1.95 1.05
CA ASN A 156 14.71 1.67 0.85
C ASN A 156 13.85 2.36 1.92
N LEU A 157 13.12 3.38 1.46
CA LEU A 157 12.23 4.20 2.29
C LEU A 157 10.75 3.85 2.18
N TYR A 158 10.34 2.90 1.34
CA TYR A 158 8.92 2.68 1.03
C TYR A 158 8.49 1.25 1.35
N PHE A 159 7.41 1.12 2.11
CA PHE A 159 6.82 -0.17 2.45
C PHE A 159 5.32 -0.15 2.18
N ARG A 160 4.80 -1.19 1.54
CA ARG A 160 3.37 -1.46 1.46
C ARG A 160 3.08 -2.77 2.19
N PRO A 161 2.19 -2.80 3.20
CA PRO A 161 1.89 -4.03 3.90
C PRO A 161 1.11 -4.99 2.99
N PRO A 162 1.46 -6.29 2.97
CA PRO A 162 0.66 -7.36 2.39
C PRO A 162 -0.83 -7.19 2.70
N PHE A 163 -1.67 -7.38 1.67
CA PHE A 163 -3.13 -7.24 1.73
C PHE A 163 -3.66 -5.84 2.13
N GLY A 164 -2.78 -4.85 2.33
CA GLY A 164 -3.14 -3.54 2.88
C GLY A 164 -3.54 -3.54 4.35
N VAL A 165 -3.29 -4.65 5.07
CA VAL A 165 -3.69 -4.76 6.47
C VAL A 165 -2.73 -3.97 7.35
N THR A 166 -3.26 -3.20 8.29
CA THR A 166 -2.46 -2.49 9.31
C THR A 166 -2.95 -2.85 10.70
N ASN A 167 -2.07 -3.00 11.69
CA ASN A 167 -2.48 -3.32 13.05
C ASN A 167 -1.37 -2.91 14.04
N PRO A 168 -1.58 -3.03 15.37
CA PRO A 168 -0.57 -2.67 16.36
C PRO A 168 0.73 -3.49 16.26
N ILE A 169 0.66 -4.74 15.75
CA ILE A 169 1.84 -5.60 15.57
C ILE A 169 2.72 -5.03 14.45
N ILE A 170 2.14 -4.72 13.29
CA ILE A 170 2.87 -4.11 12.15
C ILE A 170 3.40 -2.73 12.55
N ALA A 171 2.61 -1.93 13.27
CA ALA A 171 3.06 -0.63 13.77
C ALA A 171 4.29 -0.76 14.71
N ARG A 172 4.33 -1.81 15.53
CA ARG A 172 5.46 -2.14 16.40
C ARG A 172 6.68 -2.59 15.60
N ALA A 173 6.49 -3.44 14.58
CA ALA A 173 7.59 -3.90 13.71
C ALA A 173 8.30 -2.74 13.00
N LEU A 174 7.53 -1.73 12.59
CA LEU A 174 8.01 -0.50 11.94
C LEU A 174 8.66 0.51 12.89
N LYS A 175 8.55 0.33 14.22
CA LYS A 175 9.09 1.30 15.17
C LYS A 175 10.62 1.42 15.01
N GLY A 176 11.10 2.65 14.90
CA GLY A 176 12.52 2.93 14.68
C GLY A 176 13.03 2.58 13.28
N LEU A 177 12.14 2.24 12.34
CA LEU A 177 12.46 2.20 10.92
C LEU A 177 11.92 3.46 10.25
N ASP A 178 12.63 3.94 9.25
CA ASP A 178 12.35 5.12 8.44
C ASP A 178 11.41 4.84 7.25
N PHE A 179 10.68 3.73 7.29
CA PHE A 179 9.72 3.39 6.24
C PHE A 179 8.54 4.37 6.20
N GLN A 180 8.29 4.90 5.01
CA GLN A 180 7.02 5.48 4.62
C GLN A 180 6.07 4.37 4.19
N VAL A 181 4.95 4.25 4.90
CA VAL A 181 3.93 3.27 4.55
C VAL A 181 3.06 3.80 3.43
N ILE A 182 2.99 3.06 2.33
CA ILE A 182 2.28 3.45 1.11
C ILE A 182 1.03 2.59 0.96
N GLY A 183 -0.13 3.25 0.94
CA GLY A 183 -1.40 2.62 0.59
C GLY A 183 -1.81 2.94 -0.85
N TRP A 184 -3.11 3.05 -1.05
CA TRP A 184 -3.71 3.42 -2.35
C TRP A 184 -5.03 4.16 -2.12
N SER A 185 -5.44 4.95 -3.11
CA SER A 185 -6.76 5.57 -3.17
C SER A 185 -7.68 4.86 -4.16
N ILE A 186 -7.11 4.17 -5.15
CA ILE A 186 -7.83 3.32 -6.10
C ILE A 186 -7.30 1.89 -6.03
N ARG A 187 -8.19 0.96 -5.67
CA ARG A 187 -7.98 -0.48 -5.84
C ARG A 187 -8.58 -0.92 -7.17
N SER A 188 -7.77 -1.45 -8.08
CA SER A 188 -8.21 -1.90 -9.41
C SER A 188 -9.11 -3.14 -9.36
N PHE A 189 -8.80 -4.08 -8.45
CA PHE A 189 -9.31 -5.46 -8.46
C PHE A 189 -8.93 -6.22 -9.74
N ASP A 190 -7.72 -5.98 -10.22
CA ASP A 190 -7.12 -6.63 -11.40
C ASP A 190 -6.80 -8.12 -11.20
N LEU A 191 -6.71 -8.60 -9.97
CA LEU A 191 -6.65 -10.05 -9.66
C LEU A 191 -8.00 -10.77 -9.85
N SER A 192 -9.09 -10.04 -10.11
CA SER A 192 -10.39 -10.67 -10.38
C SER A 192 -10.50 -11.20 -11.81
N ARG A 193 -11.37 -12.19 -12.05
CA ARG A 193 -11.66 -12.74 -13.39
C ARG A 193 -12.52 -11.80 -14.28
N ARG A 194 -12.56 -10.50 -13.98
CA ARG A 194 -13.36 -9.52 -14.73
C ARG A 194 -12.65 -9.11 -16.02
N LYS A 195 -13.45 -8.72 -17.03
CA LYS A 195 -12.91 -8.21 -18.30
C LYS A 195 -12.08 -6.93 -18.07
N PRO A 196 -10.98 -6.71 -18.82
CA PRO A 196 -10.13 -5.52 -18.68
C PRO A 196 -10.89 -4.19 -18.75
N ASP A 197 -11.87 -4.04 -19.65
CA ASP A 197 -12.68 -2.81 -19.76
C ASP A 197 -13.46 -2.48 -18.49
N VAL A 198 -13.96 -3.50 -17.79
CA VAL A 198 -14.71 -3.30 -16.54
C VAL A 198 -13.78 -2.81 -15.43
N ILE A 199 -12.55 -3.31 -15.40
CA ILE A 199 -11.54 -2.89 -14.43
C ILE A 199 -11.08 -1.46 -14.74
N VAL A 200 -10.75 -1.17 -15.99
CA VAL A 200 -10.30 0.15 -16.44
C VAL A 200 -11.41 1.18 -16.26
N GLY A 201 -12.66 0.89 -16.66
CA GLY A 201 -13.79 1.78 -16.46
C GLY A 201 -14.05 2.13 -14.99
N ARG A 202 -13.86 1.16 -14.07
CA ARG A 202 -13.93 1.41 -12.61
C ARG A 202 -12.81 2.34 -12.13
N ILE A 203 -11.59 2.17 -12.64
CA ILE A 203 -10.46 3.04 -12.28
C ILE A 203 -10.77 4.45 -12.74
N LEU A 204 -11.08 4.62 -14.03
CA LEU A 204 -11.30 5.92 -14.66
C LEU A 204 -12.47 6.69 -14.04
N SER A 205 -13.58 6.02 -13.70
CA SER A 205 -14.75 6.68 -13.10
C SER A 205 -14.51 7.20 -11.67
N ARG A 206 -13.43 6.78 -11.03
CA ARG A 206 -13.07 7.17 -9.66
C ARG A 206 -11.87 8.10 -9.58
N LEU A 207 -11.23 8.38 -10.71
CA LEU A 207 -10.00 9.16 -10.78
C LEU A 207 -10.17 10.56 -10.18
N LYS A 208 -9.24 10.90 -9.30
CA LYS A 208 -9.05 12.20 -8.68
C LYS A 208 -7.57 12.54 -8.72
N GLY A 209 -7.27 13.82 -8.58
CA GLY A 209 -5.90 14.28 -8.48
C GLY A 209 -5.12 13.56 -7.38
N GLY A 210 -3.86 13.26 -7.67
CA GLY A 210 -2.94 12.58 -6.75
C GLY A 210 -3.29 11.12 -6.48
N ASP A 211 -4.14 10.46 -7.26
CA ASP A 211 -4.49 9.07 -6.98
C ASP A 211 -3.28 8.12 -7.10
N ILE A 212 -3.20 7.19 -6.14
CA ILE A 212 -2.29 6.04 -6.19
C ILE A 212 -3.15 4.83 -6.58
N ILE A 213 -2.84 4.26 -7.74
CA ILE A 213 -3.57 3.15 -8.32
C ILE A 213 -2.81 1.86 -8.00
N LEU A 214 -3.48 0.95 -7.29
CA LEU A 214 -2.97 -0.38 -6.99
C LEU A 214 -3.29 -1.35 -8.15
N LEU A 215 -2.24 -1.94 -8.72
CA LEU A 215 -2.22 -3.03 -9.68
C LEU A 215 -1.29 -4.14 -9.17
N HIS A 216 -1.27 -5.28 -9.83
CA HIS A 216 -0.36 -6.39 -9.56
C HIS A 216 0.28 -6.81 -10.88
N ASP A 217 1.59 -6.79 -10.96
CA ASP A 217 2.28 -7.25 -12.18
C ASP A 217 2.21 -8.77 -12.33
N THR A 218 1.80 -9.49 -11.29
CA THR A 218 1.46 -10.92 -11.30
C THR A 218 0.04 -11.21 -11.79
N SER A 219 -0.81 -10.19 -12.01
CA SER A 219 -2.19 -10.41 -12.45
C SER A 219 -2.23 -11.05 -13.85
N PRO A 220 -3.01 -12.15 -14.05
CA PRO A 220 -3.16 -12.79 -15.36
C PRO A 220 -3.67 -11.85 -16.46
N GLY A 221 -4.40 -10.79 -16.09
CA GLY A 221 -4.99 -9.82 -17.03
C GLY A 221 -4.21 -8.52 -17.14
N ILE A 222 -3.02 -8.40 -16.56
CA ILE A 222 -2.36 -7.10 -16.38
C ILE A 222 -2.05 -6.39 -17.69
N LEU A 223 -1.61 -7.09 -18.73
CA LEU A 223 -1.18 -6.48 -20.00
C LEU A 223 -2.31 -5.71 -20.71
N PRO A 224 -3.49 -6.32 -20.99
CA PRO A 224 -4.58 -5.57 -21.59
C PRO A 224 -5.16 -4.48 -20.67
N ILE A 225 -5.13 -4.69 -19.34
CA ILE A 225 -5.57 -3.66 -18.37
C ILE A 225 -4.64 -2.45 -18.45
N LEU A 226 -3.34 -2.66 -18.34
CA LEU A 226 -2.33 -1.62 -18.34
C LEU A 226 -2.31 -0.84 -19.65
N ASN A 227 -2.32 -1.54 -20.79
CA ASN A 227 -2.35 -0.89 -22.09
C ASN A 227 -3.55 0.05 -22.25
N ARG A 228 -4.76 -0.44 -21.92
CA ARG A 228 -5.99 0.37 -22.00
C ARG A 228 -5.97 1.52 -21.00
N LEU A 229 -5.47 1.29 -19.79
CA LEU A 229 -5.37 2.33 -18.77
C LEU A 229 -4.42 3.45 -19.23
N LEU A 230 -3.23 3.12 -19.75
CA LEU A 230 -2.26 4.10 -20.23
C LEU A 230 -2.82 4.94 -21.38
N VAL A 231 -3.49 4.31 -22.35
CA VAL A 231 -4.17 5.01 -23.46
C VAL A 231 -5.23 5.97 -22.93
N ASN A 232 -6.09 5.52 -22.02
CA ASN A 232 -7.17 6.37 -21.49
C ASN A 232 -6.65 7.51 -20.62
N LEU A 233 -5.64 7.26 -19.78
CA LEU A 233 -5.00 8.31 -18.97
C LEU A 233 -4.41 9.40 -19.88
N LYS A 234 -3.71 9.01 -20.94
CA LYS A 234 -3.15 9.94 -21.93
C LYS A 234 -4.24 10.73 -22.65
N LEU A 235 -5.28 10.06 -23.17
CA LEU A 235 -6.40 10.72 -23.86
C LEU A 235 -7.15 11.71 -22.97
N GLN A 236 -7.30 11.38 -21.68
CA GLN A 236 -7.93 12.27 -20.71
C GLN A 236 -6.97 13.33 -20.17
N GLY A 237 -5.69 13.37 -20.60
CA GLY A 237 -4.71 14.37 -20.17
C GLY A 237 -4.26 14.22 -18.71
N TRP A 238 -4.24 12.99 -18.18
CA TRP A 238 -3.62 12.70 -16.89
C TRP A 238 -2.11 12.56 -17.03
N GLU A 239 -1.38 13.20 -16.13
CA GLU A 239 0.07 13.01 -16.01
C GLU A 239 0.33 11.80 -15.10
N VAL A 240 0.98 10.77 -15.64
CA VAL A 240 1.41 9.63 -14.83
C VAL A 240 2.80 9.89 -14.29
N VAL A 241 2.91 10.02 -12.97
CA VAL A 241 4.15 10.38 -12.29
C VAL A 241 4.67 9.21 -11.46
N ARG A 242 6.01 9.10 -11.37
CA ARG A 242 6.64 8.17 -10.44
C ARG A 242 6.28 8.58 -9.02
N LEU A 243 5.97 7.59 -8.17
CA LEU A 243 5.37 7.80 -6.86
C LEU A 243 6.11 8.84 -5.99
N ASP A 244 7.44 8.76 -5.91
CA ASP A 244 8.32 9.67 -5.15
C ASP A 244 8.40 11.10 -5.72
N LYS A 245 7.97 11.29 -6.98
CA LYS A 245 7.94 12.60 -7.66
C LYS A 245 6.54 13.21 -7.69
N MET A 246 5.52 12.50 -7.23
CA MET A 246 4.16 13.02 -7.15
C MET A 246 4.09 14.18 -6.16
N LYS A 247 3.51 15.32 -6.57
CA LYS A 247 3.38 16.47 -5.67
C LYS A 247 2.43 16.15 -4.51
N GLY A 248 2.75 16.66 -3.33
CA GLY A 248 2.04 16.32 -2.09
C GLY A 248 2.46 14.98 -1.48
N PHE A 249 3.50 14.34 -2.02
CA PHE A 249 4.09 13.10 -1.50
C PHE A 249 5.37 13.33 -0.65
N GLN A 250 5.98 14.53 -0.71
CA GLN A 250 7.13 14.91 0.12
C GLN A 250 6.71 15.29 1.56
N LEU A 251 7.57 14.99 2.54
CA LEU A 251 7.29 15.11 3.97
C LEU A 251 7.21 16.58 4.46
N GLU A 252 6.14 16.91 5.17
CA GLU A 252 6.32 17.59 6.46
C GLU A 252 7.05 16.60 7.37
N LYS A 253 8.25 16.97 7.86
CA LYS A 253 9.02 16.17 8.83
C LYS A 253 8.07 15.68 9.93
N GLN A 254 8.00 14.37 10.16
CA GLN A 254 7.31 13.82 11.32
C GLN A 254 7.91 14.48 12.58
N LYS A 255 7.12 15.33 13.24
CA LYS A 255 7.40 15.71 14.63
C LYS A 255 7.30 14.42 15.44
N ASN A 256 8.46 13.89 15.82
CA ASN A 256 8.56 12.86 16.86
C ASN A 256 7.74 13.35 18.06
N THR A 257 6.60 12.71 18.28
CA THR A 257 5.86 12.84 19.52
C THR A 257 6.32 11.67 20.37
N ASN A 258 7.14 12.01 21.37
CA ASN A 258 7.51 11.15 22.49
C ASN A 258 6.26 10.59 23.18
#